data_AF-A0A2T5JRM6-F1
#
_entry.id   AF-A0A2T5JRM6-F1
#
_cell.length_a   1.000
_cell.length_b   1.000
_cell.length_c   1.000
_cell.angle_alpha   90.00
_cell.angle_beta   90.00
_cell.angle_gamma   90.00
#
_symmetry.space_group_name_H-M   'P 1'
#
loop_
_entity.id
_entity.type
_entity.pdbx_description
1 polymer ?
#
loop_
_entity_poly.entity_id
_entity_poly.type
_entity_poly.pdbx_seq_one_letter_code
_entity_poly.pdbx_strand_id
1 'polypeptide(L)'
;MKGGVLLAIRYQSSRFTRDIDFSTSQRIQDVDIPALLNTIKEALVPISADNEYALALRLQSHEIRPPNRPDVSFPTLQMRIGYVSRLEPRSMKRLEATGSAQVVQVDYSFNEWASETEKESIDGGSLSMYTFHDLIAEKLRSVLQQPIRERGRYQDIYDLFLLLQIGHPPEEADREAVFRKLLEACRERQVPLHRAAMRDPKVIGLSNQQYSTALPSLISGELPSFDTAYSAVQNFFESLPWDTMTIGNDRARLS
;
A
#
# COMPACT_ATOMS: atom_id res chain seq x y z
N MET A 1 8.57 1.13 -1.78
CA MET A 1 7.37 0.63 -2.50
C MET A 1 6.58 -0.25 -1.56
N LYS A 2 5.26 -0.10 -1.58
CA LYS A 2 4.31 -0.83 -0.75
C LYS A 2 3.04 -1.14 -1.57
N GLY A 3 1.97 -1.56 -0.89
CA GLY A 3 0.65 -1.65 -1.50
C GLY A 3 0.47 -2.83 -2.46
N GLY A 4 -0.47 -2.70 -3.39
CA GLY A 4 -0.88 -3.80 -4.27
C GLY A 4 0.18 -4.22 -5.29
N VAL A 5 0.98 -3.28 -5.80
CA VAL A 5 1.99 -3.58 -6.84
C VAL A 5 3.09 -4.47 -6.26
N LEU A 6 3.45 -4.24 -4.99
CA LEU A 6 4.39 -5.11 -4.28
C LEU A 6 3.90 -6.56 -4.23
N LEU A 7 2.59 -6.78 -4.02
CA LEU A 7 1.99 -8.12 -4.04
C LEU A 7 2.12 -8.81 -5.39
N ALA A 8 1.92 -8.06 -6.48
CA ALA A 8 2.07 -8.60 -7.83
C ALA A 8 3.52 -8.98 -8.12
N ILE A 9 4.48 -8.13 -7.73
CA ILE A 9 5.91 -8.36 -8.01
C ILE A 9 6.46 -9.52 -7.18
N ARG A 10 6.25 -9.54 -5.86
CA ARG A 10 6.90 -10.51 -4.96
C ARG A 10 6.11 -11.78 -4.72
N TYR A 11 4.80 -11.66 -4.66
CA TYR A 11 3.91 -12.70 -4.17
C TYR A 11 2.99 -13.23 -5.26
N GLN A 12 3.25 -12.88 -6.54
CA GLN A 12 2.51 -13.34 -7.71
C GLN A 12 0.99 -13.19 -7.55
N SER A 13 0.57 -12.14 -6.84
CA SER A 13 -0.86 -11.85 -6.65
C SER A 13 -1.53 -11.67 -8.00
N SER A 14 -2.60 -12.43 -8.23
CA SER A 14 -3.41 -12.30 -9.45
C SER A 14 -4.38 -11.12 -9.42
N ARG A 15 -4.38 -10.36 -8.31
CA ARG A 15 -5.15 -9.12 -8.20
C ARG A 15 -4.49 -7.99 -8.99
N PHE A 16 -5.21 -7.47 -9.97
CA PHE A 16 -4.86 -6.28 -10.72
C PHE A 16 -4.88 -5.04 -9.81
N THR A 17 -3.87 -4.19 -10.00
CA THR A 17 -3.77 -2.86 -9.40
C THR A 17 -3.14 -1.92 -10.41
N ARG A 18 -3.54 -0.65 -10.37
CA ARG A 18 -2.97 0.42 -11.20
C ARG A 18 -2.27 1.51 -10.38
N ASP A 19 -2.38 1.42 -9.07
CA ASP A 19 -1.81 2.39 -8.13
C ASP A 19 -0.43 1.90 -7.70
N ILE A 20 0.57 2.77 -7.83
CA ILE A 20 1.93 2.54 -7.37
C ILE A 20 2.13 3.32 -6.07
N ASP A 21 2.34 2.60 -4.96
CA ASP A 21 2.49 3.20 -3.65
C ASP A 21 3.96 3.25 -3.19
N PHE A 22 4.38 4.43 -2.78
CA PHE A 22 5.64 4.67 -2.09
C PHE A 22 5.40 5.33 -0.74
N SER A 23 6.37 5.20 0.14
CA SER A 23 6.35 5.78 1.48
C SER A 23 7.75 6.23 1.89
N THR A 24 7.80 7.24 2.75
CA THR A 24 9.03 7.77 3.32
C THR A 24 8.78 8.28 4.74
N SER A 25 9.80 8.14 5.58
CA SER A 25 9.84 8.74 6.92
C SER A 25 10.13 10.23 6.89
N GLN A 26 10.57 10.77 5.74
CA GLN A 26 10.75 12.21 5.57
C GLN A 26 9.45 12.96 5.76
N ARG A 27 9.56 14.14 6.37
CA ARG A 27 8.42 15.04 6.51
C ARG A 27 8.22 15.84 5.26
N ILE A 28 6.98 15.99 4.81
CA ILE A 28 6.68 16.75 3.59
C ILE A 28 7.16 18.21 3.68
N GLN A 29 7.17 18.78 4.90
CA GLN A 29 7.65 20.14 5.15
C GLN A 29 9.17 20.28 4.94
N ASP A 30 9.90 19.17 5.03
CA ASP A 30 11.34 19.10 4.85
C ASP A 30 11.73 18.80 3.37
N VAL A 31 10.74 18.70 2.46
CA VAL A 31 10.93 18.31 1.06
C VAL A 31 10.57 19.44 0.11
N ASP A 32 11.49 19.79 -0.78
CA ASP A 32 11.23 20.68 -1.91
C ASP A 32 10.42 19.93 -2.98
N ILE A 33 9.10 20.06 -2.91
CA ILE A 33 8.15 19.41 -3.84
C ILE A 33 8.40 19.85 -5.30
N PRO A 34 8.55 21.14 -5.63
CA PRO A 34 8.96 21.55 -6.99
C PRO A 34 10.23 20.85 -7.50
N ALA A 35 11.28 20.76 -6.69
CA ALA A 35 12.52 20.08 -7.07
C ALA A 35 12.28 18.58 -7.31
N LEU A 36 11.59 17.89 -6.40
CA LEU A 36 11.23 16.47 -6.54
C LEU A 36 10.44 16.21 -7.84
N LEU A 37 9.45 17.05 -8.14
CA LEU A 37 8.65 16.92 -9.37
C LEU A 37 9.50 17.14 -10.63
N ASN A 38 10.49 18.04 -10.59
CA ASN A 38 11.41 18.24 -11.69
C ASN A 38 12.34 17.03 -11.87
N THR A 39 12.88 16.47 -10.79
CA THR A 39 13.65 15.22 -10.84
C THR A 39 12.85 14.08 -11.48
N ILE A 40 11.57 13.94 -11.13
CA ILE A 40 10.69 12.92 -11.73
C ILE A 40 10.49 13.19 -13.22
N LYS A 41 10.23 14.43 -13.64
CA LYS A 41 10.09 14.79 -15.06
C LYS A 41 11.35 14.47 -15.84
N GLU A 42 12.51 14.84 -15.32
CA GLU A 42 13.80 14.57 -15.95
C GLU A 42 14.09 13.08 -16.08
N ALA A 43 13.79 12.29 -15.04
CA ALA A 43 13.93 10.84 -15.06
C ALA A 43 12.99 10.16 -16.08
N LEU A 44 11.80 10.73 -16.31
CA LEU A 44 10.85 10.21 -17.30
C LEU A 44 11.29 10.44 -18.74
N VAL A 45 12.10 11.47 -19.04
CA VAL A 45 12.52 11.79 -20.43
C VAL A 45 13.22 10.61 -21.12
N PRO A 46 14.34 10.05 -20.59
CA PRO A 46 15.03 8.96 -21.25
C PRO A 46 14.16 7.69 -21.33
N ILE A 47 13.38 7.39 -20.29
CA ILE A 47 12.48 6.22 -20.27
C ILE A 47 11.35 6.37 -21.30
N SER A 48 10.80 7.58 -21.44
CA SER A 48 9.78 7.89 -22.44
C SER A 48 10.33 7.87 -23.87
N ALA A 49 11.63 8.09 -24.05
CA ALA A 49 12.28 8.05 -25.34
C ALA A 49 12.58 6.62 -25.79
N ASP A 50 12.85 5.72 -24.83
CA ASP A 50 13.18 4.33 -25.10
C ASP A 50 12.73 3.40 -23.96
N ASN A 51 11.75 2.55 -24.25
CA ASN A 51 11.30 1.46 -23.39
C ASN A 51 10.72 0.34 -24.26
N GLU A 52 10.72 -0.88 -23.72
CA GLU A 52 10.29 -2.11 -24.40
C GLU A 52 8.84 -2.09 -24.90
N TYR A 53 7.99 -1.24 -24.32
CA TYR A 53 6.57 -1.10 -24.67
C TYR A 53 6.30 0.00 -25.70
N ALA A 54 7.34 0.69 -26.18
CA ALA A 54 7.23 1.87 -27.05
C ALA A 54 6.25 2.93 -26.51
N LEU A 55 6.21 3.12 -25.19
CA LEU A 55 5.33 4.09 -24.55
C LEU A 55 5.98 5.46 -24.44
N ALA A 56 5.23 6.53 -24.70
CA ALA A 56 5.59 7.87 -24.26
C ALA A 56 4.93 8.15 -22.91
N LEU A 57 5.71 8.66 -21.97
CA LEU A 57 5.32 8.90 -20.58
C LEU A 57 5.40 10.39 -20.26
N ARG A 58 4.47 10.89 -19.45
CA ARG A 58 4.50 12.28 -18.98
C ARG A 58 3.82 12.44 -17.62
N LEU A 59 4.48 13.12 -16.69
CA LEU A 59 3.80 13.65 -15.51
C LEU A 59 2.75 14.70 -15.93
N GLN A 60 1.47 14.36 -15.81
CA GLN A 60 0.35 15.20 -16.22
C GLN A 60 -0.09 16.16 -15.12
N SER A 61 -0.19 15.67 -13.89
CA SER A 61 -0.61 16.45 -12.74
C SER A 61 -0.11 15.84 -11.43
N HIS A 62 -0.15 16.65 -10.39
CA HIS A 62 0.14 16.25 -9.03
C HIS A 62 -0.77 17.02 -8.07
N GLU A 63 -1.02 16.46 -6.90
CA GLU A 63 -1.74 17.10 -5.80
C GLU A 63 -1.26 16.55 -4.46
N ILE A 64 -1.29 17.37 -3.42
CA ILE A 64 -1.02 16.93 -2.04
C ILE A 64 -2.36 16.62 -1.37
N ARG A 65 -2.47 15.44 -0.78
CA ARG A 65 -3.69 14.96 -0.09
C ARG A 65 -3.43 14.63 1.37
N PRO A 66 -4.29 15.11 2.29
CA PRO A 66 -5.26 16.19 2.11
C PRO A 66 -4.57 17.53 1.78
N PRO A 67 -5.25 18.46 1.07
CA PRO A 67 -4.66 19.73 0.64
C PRO A 67 -4.38 20.67 1.82
N ASN A 68 -3.24 21.35 1.77
CA ASN A 68 -2.88 22.55 2.56
C ASN A 68 -3.36 22.56 4.01
N ARG A 69 -2.82 21.66 4.83
CA ARG A 69 -3.04 21.66 6.27
C ARG A 69 -1.74 21.35 7.04
N PRO A 70 -1.24 22.25 7.90
CA PRO A 70 0.01 22.06 8.63
C PRO A 70 -0.07 20.95 9.69
N ASP A 71 -1.28 20.54 10.08
CA ASP A 71 -1.59 19.52 11.09
C ASP A 71 -1.74 18.10 10.52
N VAL A 72 -1.52 17.89 9.22
CA VAL A 72 -1.71 16.59 8.59
C VAL A 72 -0.58 15.64 8.96
N SER A 73 -0.94 14.57 9.69
CA SER A 73 0.04 13.60 10.18
C SER A 73 0.63 12.71 9.09
N PHE A 74 -0.08 12.45 7.98
CA PHE A 74 0.38 11.55 6.90
C PHE A 74 -0.07 12.08 5.52
N PRO A 75 0.57 13.15 5.00
CA PRO A 75 0.23 13.71 3.70
C PRO A 75 0.78 12.82 2.56
N THR A 76 0.09 12.79 1.44
CA THR A 76 0.47 12.03 0.25
C THR A 76 0.63 12.98 -0.92
N LEU A 77 1.77 12.93 -1.61
CA LEU A 77 1.92 13.50 -2.95
C LEU A 77 1.38 12.48 -3.95
N GLN A 78 0.19 12.76 -4.47
CA GLN A 78 -0.43 11.99 -5.52
C GLN A 78 -0.01 12.54 -6.87
N MET A 79 0.48 11.69 -7.76
CA MET A 79 0.96 12.05 -9.09
C MET A 79 0.25 11.21 -10.15
N ARG A 80 -0.02 11.82 -11.30
CA ARG A 80 -0.64 11.14 -12.45
C ARG A 80 0.34 11.11 -13.60
N ILE A 81 0.82 9.91 -13.94
CA ILE A 81 1.70 9.67 -15.07
C ILE A 81 0.86 9.20 -16.24
N GLY A 82 0.73 10.06 -17.24
CA GLY A 82 0.13 9.74 -18.52
C GLY A 82 1.00 8.85 -19.36
N TYR A 83 0.39 7.92 -20.09
CA TYR A 83 1.09 7.15 -21.10
C TYR A 83 0.29 6.98 -22.40
N VAL A 84 0.98 6.87 -23.53
CA VAL A 84 0.41 6.54 -24.85
C VAL A 84 1.40 5.70 -25.65
N SER A 85 0.92 4.95 -26.64
CA SER A 85 1.81 4.33 -27.63
C SER A 85 2.47 5.40 -28.50
N ARG A 86 3.80 5.32 -28.66
CA ARG A 86 4.56 6.17 -29.60
C ARG A 86 4.24 5.89 -31.05
N LEU A 87 3.67 4.71 -31.33
CA LEU A 87 3.23 4.30 -32.66
C LEU A 87 1.93 5.01 -33.09
N GLU A 88 1.32 5.81 -32.19
CA GLU A 88 0.09 6.54 -32.46
C GLU A 88 0.30 8.07 -32.45
N PRO A 89 0.55 8.71 -33.61
CA PRO A 89 0.87 10.14 -33.68
C PRO A 89 -0.20 11.07 -33.11
N ARG A 90 -1.49 10.68 -33.20
CA ARG A 90 -2.60 11.46 -32.63
C ARG A 90 -2.56 11.45 -31.10
N SER A 91 -2.30 10.28 -30.51
CA SER A 91 -2.19 10.09 -29.07
C SER A 91 -0.96 10.84 -28.51
N MET A 92 0.15 10.84 -29.25
CA MET A 92 1.35 11.64 -28.94
C MET A 92 1.06 13.14 -28.89
N LYS A 93 0.46 13.71 -29.94
CA LYS A 93 0.08 15.13 -29.97
C LYS A 93 -0.86 15.50 -28.82
N ARG A 94 -1.78 14.61 -28.47
CA ARG A 94 -2.70 14.81 -27.35
C ARG A 94 -1.96 14.80 -26.01
N LEU A 95 -1.04 13.85 -25.80
CA LEU A 95 -0.21 13.75 -24.60
C LEU A 95 0.57 15.05 -24.35
N GLU A 96 1.09 15.65 -25.43
CA GLU A 96 1.83 16.91 -25.36
C GLU A 96 0.96 18.11 -24.99
N ALA A 97 -0.26 18.19 -25.56
CA ALA A 97 -1.15 19.33 -25.42
C ALA A 97 -2.01 19.32 -24.15
N THR A 98 -2.61 18.16 -23.84
CA THR A 98 -3.65 18.02 -22.78
C THR A 98 -3.45 16.81 -21.88
N GLY A 99 -2.50 15.93 -22.20
CA GLY A 99 -2.30 14.66 -21.52
C GLY A 99 -2.97 13.47 -22.22
N SER A 100 -3.02 12.34 -21.52
CA SER A 100 -3.56 11.05 -21.94
C SER A 100 -4.71 10.64 -21.03
N ALA A 101 -5.70 9.96 -21.61
CA ALA A 101 -6.77 9.30 -20.84
C ALA A 101 -6.25 8.08 -20.07
N GLN A 102 -5.13 7.49 -20.51
CA GLN A 102 -4.46 6.40 -19.84
C GLN A 102 -3.45 6.97 -18.84
N VAL A 103 -3.62 6.63 -17.57
CA VAL A 103 -2.79 7.10 -16.47
C VAL A 103 -2.44 5.97 -15.52
N VAL A 104 -1.23 6.05 -14.97
CA VAL A 104 -0.83 5.35 -13.76
C VAL A 104 -0.79 6.38 -12.64
N GLN A 105 -1.40 6.03 -11.50
CA GLN A 105 -1.34 6.86 -10.31
C GLN A 105 -0.16 6.43 -9.45
N VAL A 106 0.62 7.39 -8.99
CA VAL A 106 1.72 7.18 -8.06
C VAL A 106 1.42 7.96 -6.79
N ASP A 107 1.22 7.26 -5.68
CA ASP A 107 0.96 7.84 -4.37
C ASP A 107 2.24 7.75 -3.53
N TYR A 108 2.85 8.90 -3.21
CA TYR A 108 4.03 8.96 -2.36
C TYR A 108 3.67 9.55 -0.99
N SER A 109 3.56 8.67 0.02
CA SER A 109 3.12 9.03 1.38
C SER A 109 4.29 9.44 2.27
N PHE A 110 4.17 10.59 2.93
CA PHE A 110 5.15 11.13 3.85
C PHE A 110 4.78 10.83 5.30
N ASN A 111 5.75 11.06 6.20
CA ASN A 111 5.64 10.80 7.64
C ASN A 111 5.29 9.34 7.95
N GLU A 112 5.54 8.41 7.03
CA GLU A 112 5.24 7.01 7.27
C GLU A 112 6.45 6.32 7.85
N TRP A 113 6.22 5.63 8.97
CA TRP A 113 7.21 4.70 9.47
C TRP A 113 7.34 3.51 8.54
N ALA A 114 8.55 3.33 8.00
CA ALA A 114 8.99 2.10 7.37
C ALA A 114 10.14 1.59 8.23
N SER A 115 9.89 0.47 8.91
CA SER A 115 10.83 -0.05 9.89
C SER A 115 12.08 -0.61 9.23
N GLU A 116 11.87 -1.41 8.18
CA GLU A 116 12.91 -2.04 7.38
C GLU A 116 12.43 -2.10 5.92
N THR A 117 13.38 -1.99 4.99
CA THR A 117 13.09 -2.19 3.56
C THR A 117 14.05 -3.22 2.98
N GLU A 118 13.52 -4.12 2.16
CA GLU A 118 14.32 -5.03 1.37
C GLU A 118 14.59 -4.42 0.00
N LYS A 119 15.83 -4.53 -0.48
CA LYS A 119 16.18 -4.12 -1.84
C LYS A 119 16.05 -5.30 -2.78
N GLU A 120 15.34 -5.07 -3.87
CA GLU A 120 15.18 -6.06 -4.94
C GLU A 120 15.64 -5.47 -6.26
N SER A 121 16.36 -6.27 -7.05
CA SER A 121 16.75 -5.88 -8.40
C SER A 121 15.55 -6.07 -9.31
N ILE A 122 15.26 -5.06 -10.11
CA ILE A 122 14.23 -5.10 -11.16
C ILE A 122 14.83 -4.62 -12.47
N ASP A 123 14.13 -4.87 -13.57
CA ASP A 123 14.51 -4.27 -14.85
C ASP A 123 14.49 -2.74 -14.73
N GLY A 124 15.63 -2.11 -15.02
CA GLY A 124 15.82 -0.67 -14.88
C GLY A 124 16.37 -0.19 -13.52
N GLY A 125 16.66 -1.08 -12.57
CA GLY A 125 17.42 -0.70 -11.37
C GLY A 125 17.15 -1.55 -10.13
N SER A 126 17.03 -0.88 -8.98
CA SER A 126 16.68 -1.54 -7.72
C SER A 126 15.56 -0.79 -7.02
N LEU A 127 14.65 -1.53 -6.40
CA LEU A 127 13.54 -0.99 -5.63
C LEU A 127 13.70 -1.36 -4.16
N SER A 128 13.48 -0.38 -3.28
CA SER A 128 13.32 -0.63 -1.85
C SER A 128 11.85 -0.89 -1.57
N MET A 129 11.55 -2.06 -1.02
CA MET A 129 10.21 -2.60 -0.83
C MET A 129 9.96 -2.90 0.65
N TYR A 130 8.69 -2.85 1.07
CA TYR A 130 8.30 -3.28 2.40
C TYR A 130 8.61 -4.77 2.59
N THR A 131 9.06 -5.12 3.79
CA THR A 131 9.21 -6.52 4.20
C THR A 131 7.84 -7.19 4.26
N PHE A 132 7.83 -8.52 4.26
CA PHE A 132 6.61 -9.31 4.44
C PHE A 132 5.84 -8.89 5.70
N HIS A 133 6.54 -8.70 6.82
CA HIS A 133 5.92 -8.36 8.10
C HIS A 133 5.33 -6.94 8.10
N ASP A 134 6.00 -5.96 7.47
CA ASP A 134 5.47 -4.59 7.33
C ASP A 134 4.22 -4.58 6.45
N LEU A 135 4.19 -5.39 5.38
CA LEU A 135 3.05 -5.47 4.49
C LEU A 135 1.81 -6.04 5.19
N ILE A 136 1.95 -7.11 5.97
CA ILE A 136 0.85 -7.67 6.76
C ILE A 136 0.38 -6.67 7.83
N ALA A 137 1.32 -6.07 8.57
CA ALA A 137 0.99 -5.09 9.62
C ALA A 137 0.24 -3.87 9.06
N GLU A 138 0.66 -3.32 7.92
CA GLU A 138 0.00 -2.18 7.30
C GLU A 138 -1.43 -2.51 6.86
N LYS A 139 -1.65 -3.70 6.31
CA LYS A 139 -2.96 -4.18 5.87
C LYS A 139 -3.91 -4.42 7.03
N LEU A 140 -3.44 -5.10 8.09
CA LEU A 140 -4.22 -5.27 9.32
C LEU A 140 -4.61 -3.92 9.92
N ARG A 141 -3.65 -2.98 10.03
CA ARG A 141 -3.92 -1.63 10.49
C ARG A 141 -4.93 -0.90 9.58
N SER A 142 -4.84 -1.04 8.26
CA SER A 142 -5.81 -0.47 7.31
C SER A 142 -7.22 -1.00 7.54
N VAL A 143 -7.37 -2.31 7.72
CA VAL A 143 -8.65 -2.98 8.00
C VAL A 143 -9.23 -2.49 9.33
N LEU A 144 -8.42 -2.42 10.39
CA LEU A 144 -8.88 -1.93 11.70
C LEU A 144 -9.20 -0.43 11.71
N GLN A 145 -8.52 0.37 10.89
CA GLN A 145 -8.79 1.81 10.77
C GLN A 145 -10.04 2.12 9.94
N GLN A 146 -10.50 1.17 9.13
CA GLN A 146 -11.57 1.38 8.17
C GLN A 146 -12.87 1.98 8.78
N PRO A 147 -13.28 1.67 10.04
CA PRO A 147 -14.47 2.27 10.65
C PRO A 147 -14.30 3.76 11.01
N ILE A 148 -13.05 4.21 11.25
CA ILE A 148 -12.68 5.59 11.57
C ILE A 148 -12.69 6.44 10.30
N ARG A 149 -12.30 5.86 9.17
CA ARG A 149 -12.20 6.53 7.86
C ARG A 149 -13.43 6.36 6.96
N GLU A 150 -14.42 5.59 7.43
CA GLU A 150 -15.67 5.33 6.71
C GLU A 150 -15.46 4.86 5.27
N ARG A 151 -14.53 3.91 5.08
CA ARG A 151 -14.22 3.33 3.77
C ARG A 151 -14.02 1.83 3.89
N GLY A 152 -14.43 1.07 2.87
CA GLY A 152 -14.19 -0.37 2.82
C GLY A 152 -12.73 -0.72 2.48
N ARG A 153 -12.22 -1.80 3.09
CA ARG A 153 -10.89 -2.38 2.81
C ARG A 153 -10.99 -3.86 2.40
N TYR A 154 -12.02 -4.22 1.64
CA TYR A 154 -12.27 -5.58 1.18
C TYR A 154 -11.11 -6.21 0.39
N GLN A 155 -10.34 -5.41 -0.36
CA GLN A 155 -9.13 -5.87 -1.04
C GLN A 155 -8.05 -6.32 -0.06
N ASP A 156 -7.90 -5.63 1.08
CA ASP A 156 -6.89 -5.98 2.08
C ASP A 156 -7.19 -7.34 2.73
N ILE A 157 -8.46 -7.77 2.81
CA ILE A 157 -8.81 -9.13 3.28
C ILE A 157 -8.31 -10.20 2.33
N TYR A 158 -8.52 -10.03 1.02
CA TYR A 158 -8.00 -10.96 0.03
C TYR A 158 -6.47 -10.97 0.02
N ASP A 159 -5.85 -9.80 0.07
CA ASP A 159 -4.39 -9.69 0.07
C ASP A 159 -3.76 -10.34 1.31
N LEU A 160 -4.36 -10.13 2.49
CA LEU A 160 -3.91 -10.78 3.72
C LEU A 160 -4.12 -12.29 3.65
N PHE A 161 -5.28 -12.76 3.18
CA PHE A 161 -5.52 -14.18 2.99
C PHE A 161 -4.44 -14.79 2.08
N LEU A 162 -4.18 -14.17 0.93
CA LEU A 162 -3.16 -14.61 -0.01
C LEU A 162 -1.78 -14.66 0.65
N LEU A 163 -1.35 -13.59 1.32
CA LEU A 163 -0.06 -13.55 2.03
C LEU A 163 0.08 -14.64 3.10
N LEU A 164 -1.01 -15.00 3.77
CA LEU A 164 -1.03 -16.07 4.78
C LEU A 164 -1.06 -17.47 4.16
N GLN A 165 -1.44 -17.60 2.88
CA GLN A 165 -1.40 -18.88 2.14
C GLN A 165 -0.11 -19.06 1.34
N ILE A 166 0.59 -17.98 0.99
CA ILE A 166 1.83 -18.06 0.22
C ILE A 166 2.98 -18.48 1.12
N GLY A 167 3.61 -19.60 0.78
CA GLY A 167 4.76 -20.13 1.50
C GLY A 167 4.37 -20.99 2.70
N HIS A 168 5.12 -20.86 3.80
CA HIS A 168 4.83 -21.58 5.04
C HIS A 168 3.95 -20.73 5.97
N PRO A 169 3.05 -21.33 6.75
CA PRO A 169 2.28 -20.62 7.76
C PRO A 169 3.20 -19.80 8.68
N PRO A 170 2.88 -18.53 9.00
CA PRO A 170 3.75 -17.70 9.82
C PRO A 170 4.13 -18.36 11.14
N GLU A 171 5.43 -18.46 11.39
CA GLU A 171 5.99 -19.00 12.62
C GLU A 171 5.84 -18.00 13.77
N GLU A 172 6.17 -18.40 14.99
CA GLU A 172 6.10 -17.52 16.16
C GLU A 172 6.92 -16.24 15.97
N ALA A 173 8.12 -16.34 15.39
CA ALA A 173 8.97 -15.19 15.11
C ALA A 173 8.32 -14.21 14.10
N ASP A 174 7.62 -14.72 13.08
CA ASP A 174 6.89 -13.88 12.12
C ASP A 174 5.71 -13.16 12.80
N ARG A 175 4.97 -13.85 13.67
CA ARG A 175 3.85 -13.26 14.42
C ARG A 175 4.35 -12.17 15.37
N GLU A 176 5.46 -12.40 16.05
CA GLU A 176 6.14 -11.41 16.90
C GLU A 176 6.60 -10.19 16.09
N ALA A 177 7.23 -10.40 14.93
CA ALA A 177 7.64 -9.31 14.05
C ALA A 177 6.44 -8.50 13.52
N VAL A 178 5.39 -9.17 13.03
CA VAL A 178 4.14 -8.55 12.57
C VAL A 178 3.47 -7.78 13.70
N PHE A 179 3.35 -8.36 14.90
CA PHE A 179 2.65 -7.74 16.01
C PHE A 179 3.34 -6.48 16.51
N ARG A 180 4.67 -6.51 16.64
CA ARG A 180 5.48 -5.32 16.97
C ARG A 180 5.26 -4.18 15.97
N LYS A 181 5.32 -4.48 14.68
CA LYS A 181 5.09 -3.49 13.61
C LYS A 181 3.64 -2.98 13.61
N LEU A 182 2.67 -3.85 13.88
CA LEU A 182 1.26 -3.50 13.96
C LEU A 182 0.96 -2.57 15.14
N LEU A 183 1.55 -2.83 16.31
CA LEU A 183 1.44 -1.97 17.49
C LEU A 183 1.89 -0.53 17.18
N GLU A 184 3.04 -0.40 16.53
CA GLU A 184 3.59 0.90 16.13
C GLU A 184 2.70 1.60 15.10
N ALA A 185 2.33 0.88 14.03
CA ALA A 185 1.51 1.43 12.96
C ALA A 185 0.10 1.85 13.43
N CYS A 186 -0.49 1.11 14.38
CA CYS A 186 -1.76 1.49 15.02
C CYS A 186 -1.61 2.69 15.95
N ARG A 187 -0.54 2.74 16.75
CA ARG A 187 -0.25 3.86 17.67
C ARG A 187 -0.12 5.18 16.91
N GLU A 188 0.66 5.20 15.83
CA GLU A 188 0.89 6.39 15.01
C GLU A 188 -0.39 6.95 14.38
N ARG A 189 -1.33 6.07 14.03
CA ARG A 189 -2.60 6.45 13.40
C ARG A 189 -3.79 6.44 14.35
N GLN A 190 -3.54 6.33 15.66
CA GLN A 190 -4.54 6.28 16.72
C GLN A 190 -5.65 5.26 16.46
N VAL A 191 -5.26 4.09 15.93
CA VAL A 191 -6.19 2.99 15.64
C VAL A 191 -6.32 2.13 16.91
N PRO A 192 -7.53 1.94 17.44
CA PRO A 192 -7.75 1.03 18.57
C PRO A 192 -7.28 -0.38 18.21
N LEU A 193 -6.41 -0.95 19.04
CA LEU A 193 -5.81 -2.25 18.82
C LEU A 193 -6.00 -3.12 20.07
N HIS A 194 -6.76 -4.20 19.92
CA HIS A 194 -6.97 -5.23 20.94
C HIS A 194 -7.29 -6.57 20.26
N ARG A 195 -7.12 -7.67 20.99
CA ARG A 195 -7.25 -9.04 20.45
C ARG A 195 -8.56 -9.31 19.70
N ALA A 196 -9.66 -8.75 20.18
CA ALA A 196 -10.99 -8.92 19.59
C ALA A 196 -11.35 -7.88 18.52
N ALA A 197 -10.45 -7.00 18.08
CA ALA A 197 -10.79 -5.86 17.21
C ALA A 197 -11.37 -6.30 15.85
N MET A 198 -10.93 -7.44 15.31
CA MET A 198 -11.51 -8.01 14.08
C MET A 198 -12.90 -8.63 14.27
N ARG A 199 -13.41 -8.75 15.50
CA ARG A 199 -14.78 -9.20 15.79
C ARG A 199 -15.80 -8.06 15.73
N ASP A 200 -15.35 -6.81 15.58
CA ASP A 200 -16.24 -5.65 15.47
C ASP A 200 -17.14 -5.81 14.22
N PRO A 201 -18.48 -5.83 14.37
CA PRO A 201 -19.40 -5.93 13.24
C PRO A 201 -19.21 -4.84 12.18
N LYS A 202 -18.74 -3.64 12.55
CA LYS A 202 -18.46 -2.56 11.60
C LYS A 202 -17.21 -2.86 10.78
N VAL A 203 -16.19 -3.49 11.38
CA VAL A 203 -15.00 -3.97 10.65
C VAL A 203 -15.41 -5.10 9.69
N ILE A 204 -16.18 -6.09 10.17
CA ILE A 204 -16.65 -7.19 9.32
C ILE A 204 -17.48 -6.66 8.14
N GLY A 205 -18.44 -5.77 8.41
CA GLY A 205 -19.33 -5.21 7.39
C GLY A 205 -18.59 -4.42 6.30
N LEU A 206 -17.66 -3.54 6.68
CA LEU A 206 -16.87 -2.74 5.73
C LEU A 206 -15.88 -3.61 4.93
N SER A 207 -15.39 -4.68 5.53
CA SER A 207 -14.55 -5.69 4.86
C SER A 207 -15.34 -6.53 3.85
N ASN A 208 -16.65 -6.75 4.06
CA ASN A 208 -17.49 -7.56 3.18
C ASN A 208 -18.13 -6.75 2.03
N GLN A 209 -18.39 -5.46 2.25
CA GLN A 209 -19.30 -4.63 1.43
C GLN A 209 -19.13 -4.76 -0.09
N GLN A 210 -17.90 -4.91 -0.60
CA GLN A 210 -17.63 -5.05 -2.04
C GLN A 210 -16.78 -6.27 -2.37
N TYR A 211 -16.64 -7.19 -1.42
CA TYR A 211 -15.80 -8.37 -1.57
C TYR A 211 -16.33 -9.32 -2.65
N SER A 212 -17.64 -9.58 -2.67
CA SER A 212 -18.25 -10.46 -3.69
C SER A 212 -18.68 -9.74 -4.97
N THR A 213 -18.71 -8.41 -4.99
CA THR A 213 -19.29 -7.63 -6.09
C THR A 213 -18.25 -6.90 -6.93
N ALA A 214 -17.26 -6.24 -6.31
CA ALA A 214 -16.25 -5.46 -7.03
C ALA A 214 -14.94 -6.22 -7.20
N LEU A 215 -14.50 -6.93 -6.16
CA LEU A 215 -13.22 -7.63 -6.16
C LEU A 215 -13.05 -8.69 -7.27
N PRO A 216 -14.09 -9.46 -7.70
CA PRO A 216 -13.93 -10.43 -8.79
C PRO A 216 -13.45 -9.81 -10.10
N SER A 217 -13.84 -8.55 -10.38
CA SER A 217 -13.38 -7.81 -11.57
C SER A 217 -11.89 -7.43 -11.54
N LEU A 218 -11.28 -7.55 -10.36
CA LEU A 218 -9.89 -7.18 -10.10
C LEU A 218 -8.98 -8.40 -9.95
N ILE A 219 -9.47 -9.63 -10.04
CA ILE A 219 -8.67 -10.84 -9.80
C ILE A 219 -8.73 -11.75 -11.02
N SER A 220 -7.58 -12.21 -11.48
CA SER A 220 -7.48 -13.31 -12.43
C SER A 220 -7.37 -14.64 -11.69
N GLY A 221 -8.49 -15.29 -11.40
CA GLY A 221 -8.50 -16.62 -10.77
C GLY A 221 -9.64 -16.80 -9.78
N GLU A 222 -9.51 -17.83 -8.94
CA GLU A 222 -10.50 -18.14 -7.93
C GLU A 222 -10.43 -17.15 -6.76
N LEU A 223 -11.60 -16.61 -6.42
CA LEU A 223 -11.79 -15.79 -5.23
C LEU A 223 -12.36 -16.68 -4.11
N PRO A 224 -11.65 -16.88 -2.99
CA PRO A 224 -12.22 -17.58 -1.83
C PRO A 224 -13.44 -16.82 -1.31
N SER A 225 -14.40 -17.52 -0.72
CA SER A 225 -15.54 -16.87 -0.07
C SER A 225 -15.07 -15.88 1.00
N PHE A 226 -15.86 -14.82 1.23
CA PHE A 226 -15.54 -13.83 2.25
C PHE A 226 -15.31 -14.49 3.62
N ASP A 227 -16.19 -15.41 4.03
CA ASP A 227 -16.09 -16.08 5.32
C ASP A 227 -14.79 -16.86 5.45
N THR A 228 -14.35 -17.57 4.40
CA THR A 228 -13.07 -18.30 4.40
C THR A 228 -11.90 -17.34 4.54
N ALA A 229 -11.84 -16.30 3.71
CA ALA A 229 -10.73 -15.35 3.72
C ALA A 229 -10.68 -14.57 5.04
N TYR A 230 -11.81 -14.03 5.48
CA TYR A 230 -11.91 -13.25 6.70
C TYR A 230 -11.58 -14.09 7.94
N SER A 231 -12.09 -15.33 8.03
CA SER A 231 -11.80 -16.22 9.16
C SER A 231 -10.31 -16.53 9.27
N ALA A 232 -9.62 -16.78 8.14
CA ALA A 232 -8.18 -17.01 8.16
C ALA A 232 -7.41 -15.78 8.67
N VAL A 233 -7.76 -14.58 8.19
CA VAL A 233 -7.12 -13.33 8.63
C VAL A 233 -7.41 -13.05 10.10
N GLN A 234 -8.66 -13.24 10.54
CA GLN A 234 -9.06 -13.06 11.93
C GLN A 234 -8.34 -14.05 12.85
N ASN A 235 -8.27 -15.33 12.48
CA ASN A 235 -7.57 -16.34 13.26
C ASN A 235 -6.07 -16.02 13.41
N PHE A 236 -5.44 -15.55 12.33
CA PHE A 236 -4.06 -15.08 12.38
C PHE A 236 -3.91 -13.86 13.31
N PHE A 237 -4.79 -12.86 13.20
CA PHE A 237 -4.74 -11.69 14.07
C PHE A 237 -4.93 -12.05 15.56
N GLU A 238 -5.86 -12.96 15.87
CA GLU A 238 -6.14 -13.41 17.23
C GLU A 238 -5.06 -14.33 17.83
N SER A 239 -4.20 -14.90 16.97
CA SER A 239 -3.05 -15.72 17.36
C SER A 239 -1.75 -14.94 17.55
N LEU A 240 -1.73 -13.64 17.26
CA LEU A 240 -0.60 -12.76 17.57
C LEU A 240 -0.28 -12.79 19.09
N PRO A 241 0.98 -12.48 19.49
CA PRO A 241 1.43 -12.55 20.88
C PRO A 241 0.89 -11.44 21.80
N TRP A 242 -0.44 -11.39 21.98
CA TRP A 242 -1.16 -10.36 22.75
C TRP A 242 -0.73 -10.29 24.22
N ASP A 243 -0.38 -11.41 24.85
CA ASP A 243 -0.10 -11.44 26.29
C ASP A 243 1.39 -11.17 26.62
N THR A 244 2.31 -11.51 25.71
CA THR A 244 3.76 -11.45 25.97
C THR A 244 4.37 -10.09 25.65
N MET A 245 3.88 -9.38 24.62
CA MET A 245 4.45 -8.08 24.21
C MET A 245 3.83 -6.87 24.89
N THR A 246 2.60 -6.98 25.41
CA THR A 246 1.94 -5.86 26.09
C THR A 246 2.63 -5.51 27.42
N ILE A 247 3.29 -6.50 28.05
CA ILE A 247 4.02 -6.36 29.32
C ILE A 247 5.40 -5.69 29.12
N GLY A 248 6.00 -5.79 27.93
CA GLY A 248 7.32 -5.21 27.64
C GLY A 248 7.33 -3.68 27.51
N ASN A 249 6.25 -3.10 26.99
CA ASN A 249 6.16 -1.64 26.77
C ASN A 249 5.91 -0.83 28.04
N ASP A 250 5.38 -1.43 29.11
CA ASP A 250 5.24 -0.77 30.42
C ASP A 250 6.56 -0.74 31.20
N ARG A 251 7.47 -1.70 30.98
CA ARG A 251 8.79 -1.69 31.64
C ARG A 251 9.75 -0.66 31.06
N ALA A 252 9.64 -0.34 29.76
CA ALA A 252 10.45 0.71 29.13
C ALA A 252 9.99 2.14 29.48
N ARG A 253 8.85 2.29 30.18
CA ARG A 253 8.33 3.58 30.68
C ARG A 253 8.70 3.88 32.14
N LEU A 254 9.41 2.97 32.80
CA LEU A 254 9.83 3.09 34.20
C LEU A 254 11.37 3.10 34.36
N SER A 255 12.12 3.35 33.29
CA SER A 255 13.59 3.56 33.31
C SER A 255 13.97 4.92 32.77
#